data_AF-A0A6G1FZV3-F1
#
_entry.id   AF-A0A6G1FZV3-F1
#
_cell.length_a   1.000
_cell.length_b   1.000
_cell.length_c   1.000
_cell.angle_alpha   90.00
_cell.angle_beta   90.00
_cell.angle_gamma   90.00
#
_symmetry.space_group_name_H-M   'P 1'
#
loop_
_entity.id
_entity.type
_entity.pdbx_description
1 polymer ?
#
loop_
_entity_poly.entity_id
_entity_poly.type
_entity_poly.pdbx_seq_one_letter_code
_entity_poly.pdbx_strand_id
1 'polypeptide(L)'
;MPKSAKIASSTSHRVDPLGPRAGNVQRPARNSYNSRADDESDSFVFQVNMPETDKPSVTRLLVIPKLITFDKLHLVLQAAFGWGNCHRYTFEATKILKKGERPGWTGYGKRIIHMVEHSEYEDFARYGINGYELWKMSEHTLADIYESEEYRNRLSLQYTYDTGDNWMHELIFLGSAPPTLNAAIDIPETIKVVCLGGQGHPVAEDCGGAGGWERLKAQFSAKDGDAGLKDWYKKECANTDGKALDPYKWSIVGVNTALAHIELGL
;
A
#
# COMPACT_ATOMS: atom_id res chain seq x y z
N MET A 1 -11.24 53.56 49.65
CA MET A 1 -11.69 54.93 49.28
C MET A 1 -10.74 55.48 48.22
N PRO A 2 -11.25 56.13 47.16
CA PRO A 2 -10.49 56.43 45.94
C PRO A 2 -9.83 57.81 46.00
N LYS A 3 -8.80 58.05 45.18
CA LYS A 3 -8.56 59.35 44.55
C LYS A 3 -8.05 59.17 43.12
N SER A 4 -8.90 59.55 42.18
CA SER A 4 -8.60 59.73 40.76
C SER A 4 -7.94 61.10 40.50
N ALA A 5 -7.14 61.19 39.44
CA ALA A 5 -6.86 62.42 38.69
C ALA A 5 -6.75 62.05 37.19
N LYS A 6 -7.79 62.32 36.36
CA LYS A 6 -7.94 63.48 35.44
C LYS A 6 -6.75 63.62 34.47
N ILE A 7 -6.82 63.05 33.26
CA ILE A 7 -7.40 63.54 31.99
C ILE A 7 -6.71 64.80 31.43
N ALA A 8 -6.12 64.65 30.24
CA ALA A 8 -6.03 65.71 29.23
C ALA A 8 -6.38 65.12 27.86
N SER A 9 -7.37 65.75 27.21
CA SER A 9 -7.79 65.56 25.82
C SER A 9 -6.81 66.30 24.88
N SER A 10 -6.83 66.26 23.56
CA SER A 10 -7.70 65.72 22.52
C SER A 10 -6.87 65.70 21.23
N THR A 11 -7.19 64.86 20.25
CA THR A 11 -7.55 65.29 18.90
C THR A 11 -7.95 64.09 18.07
N SER A 12 -9.04 64.24 17.33
CA SER A 12 -9.62 63.21 16.47
C SER A 12 -8.74 62.99 15.25
N HIS A 13 -8.86 61.84 14.58
CA HIS A 13 -9.09 61.73 13.13
C HIS A 13 -9.29 60.27 12.71
N ARG A 14 -9.98 60.13 11.59
CA ARG A 14 -10.76 58.99 11.10
C ARG A 14 -9.92 57.76 10.75
N VAL A 15 -10.58 56.61 10.88
CA VAL A 15 -10.18 55.29 10.39
C VAL A 15 -10.37 55.22 8.87
N ASP A 16 -9.38 54.72 8.14
CA ASP A 16 -9.54 54.07 6.84
C ASP A 16 -8.64 52.81 6.77
N PRO A 17 -9.15 51.65 6.32
CA PRO A 17 -8.40 50.40 6.25
C PRO A 17 -7.78 50.20 4.86
N LEU A 18 -6.47 49.94 4.80
CA LEU A 18 -5.79 49.53 3.56
C LEU A 18 -5.25 48.11 3.70
N GLY A 19 -5.88 47.19 2.97
CA GLY A 19 -5.33 45.86 2.69
C GLY A 19 -4.20 45.91 1.65
N PRO A 20 -3.36 44.86 1.54
CA PRO A 20 -2.33 44.82 0.51
C PRO A 20 -2.89 44.45 -0.87
N ARG A 21 -2.45 45.20 -1.88
CA ARG A 21 -2.77 45.04 -3.31
C ARG A 21 -2.12 43.77 -3.89
N ALA A 22 -2.89 43.05 -4.70
CA ALA A 22 -2.44 41.92 -5.51
C ALA A 22 -1.46 42.38 -6.59
N GLY A 23 -0.24 41.85 -6.56
CA GLY A 23 0.72 41.90 -7.66
C GLY A 23 0.47 40.74 -8.62
N ASN A 24 0.43 41.04 -9.92
CA ASN A 24 0.28 40.09 -11.01
C ASN A 24 1.48 39.11 -11.03
N VAL A 25 1.29 37.91 -10.48
CA VAL A 25 2.18 36.76 -10.72
C VAL A 25 1.59 35.98 -11.89
N GLN A 26 2.23 36.08 -13.05
CA GLN A 26 1.89 35.30 -14.22
C GLN A 26 2.19 33.83 -13.90
N ARG A 27 1.14 33.05 -13.65
CA ARG A 27 1.24 31.61 -13.36
C ARG A 27 1.78 30.89 -14.60
N PRO A 28 2.74 29.96 -14.46
CA PRO A 28 3.11 29.10 -15.57
C PRO A 28 1.89 28.25 -15.96
N ALA A 29 1.76 27.97 -17.26
CA ALA A 29 0.67 27.18 -17.81
C ALA A 29 0.57 25.84 -17.06
N ARG A 30 -0.62 25.55 -16.53
CA ARG A 30 -0.95 24.21 -16.02
C ARG A 30 -0.77 23.24 -17.18
N ASN A 31 0.19 22.32 -17.07
CA ASN A 31 0.16 21.10 -17.88
C ASN A 31 -1.25 20.53 -17.74
N SER A 32 -1.93 20.30 -18.87
CA SER A 32 -3.26 19.72 -18.90
C SER A 32 -3.17 18.25 -18.48
N TYR A 33 -3.06 18.01 -17.17
CA TYR A 33 -3.47 16.77 -16.55
C TYR A 33 -4.92 16.52 -16.98
N ASN A 34 -5.16 15.42 -17.68
CA ASN A 34 -6.50 15.09 -18.19
C ASN A 34 -7.35 14.55 -17.04
N SER A 35 -7.76 15.44 -16.13
CA SER A 35 -8.50 15.12 -14.91
C SER A 35 -9.85 14.43 -15.15
N ARG A 36 -10.35 14.42 -16.39
CA ARG A 36 -11.59 13.73 -16.77
C ARG A 36 -11.41 12.21 -16.88
N ALA A 37 -10.25 11.76 -17.35
CA ALA A 37 -9.99 10.32 -17.51
C ALA A 37 -9.80 9.61 -16.16
N ASP A 38 -9.26 10.34 -15.17
CA ASP A 38 -9.13 9.82 -13.80
C ASP A 38 -10.49 9.68 -13.11
N ASP A 39 -11.43 10.60 -13.37
CA ASP A 39 -12.78 10.63 -12.78
C ASP A 39 -13.67 9.48 -13.29
N GLU A 40 -13.42 9.01 -14.53
CA GLU A 40 -14.11 7.87 -15.14
C GLU A 40 -13.45 6.52 -14.83
N SER A 41 -12.27 6.51 -14.21
CA SER A 41 -11.55 5.28 -13.89
C SER A 41 -12.20 4.54 -12.72
N ASP A 42 -12.34 3.22 -12.86
CA ASP A 42 -12.82 2.32 -11.81
C ASP A 42 -11.70 1.59 -11.08
N SER A 43 -10.44 1.79 -11.49
CA SER A 43 -9.30 0.98 -11.08
C SER A 43 -8.02 1.80 -10.95
N PHE A 44 -7.13 1.35 -10.07
CA PHE A 44 -5.81 1.92 -9.83
C PHE A 44 -4.72 0.96 -10.25
N VAL A 45 -3.56 1.50 -10.62
CA VAL A 45 -2.36 0.73 -10.96
C VAL A 45 -1.36 0.84 -9.82
N PHE A 46 -0.89 -0.30 -9.33
CA PHE A 46 0.12 -0.41 -8.27
C PHE A 46 1.30 -1.26 -8.70
N GLN A 47 2.50 -0.76 -8.43
CA GLN A 47 3.68 -1.60 -8.35
C GLN A 47 3.81 -2.09 -6.90
N VAL A 48 3.72 -3.40 -6.70
CA VAL A 48 3.87 -4.04 -5.39
C VAL A 48 5.23 -4.71 -5.31
N ASN A 49 6.03 -4.32 -4.32
CA ASN A 49 7.40 -4.81 -4.15
C ASN A 49 7.58 -5.48 -2.79
N MET A 50 8.33 -6.59 -2.74
CA MET A 50 8.85 -7.14 -1.50
C MET A 50 10.30 -6.68 -1.30
N PRO A 51 10.56 -5.62 -0.51
CA PRO A 51 11.88 -4.99 -0.43
C PRO A 51 12.96 -5.91 0.16
N GLU A 52 12.57 -6.92 0.94
CA GLU A 52 13.49 -7.86 1.58
C GLU A 52 13.91 -9.01 0.65
N THR A 53 13.42 -9.02 -0.59
CA THR A 53 13.78 -10.05 -1.58
C THR A 53 14.77 -9.49 -2.60
N ASP A 54 15.82 -10.25 -2.87
CA ASP A 54 16.80 -9.94 -3.89
C ASP A 54 17.16 -11.17 -4.73
N LYS A 55 17.83 -10.94 -5.87
CA LYS A 55 18.35 -11.99 -6.76
C LYS A 55 17.38 -13.17 -6.99
N PRO A 56 16.20 -12.91 -7.59
CA PRO A 56 15.65 -11.60 -7.98
C PRO A 56 14.77 -10.98 -6.89
N SER A 57 14.54 -9.66 -6.99
CA SER A 57 13.44 -9.05 -6.24
C SER A 57 12.09 -9.61 -6.71
N VAL A 58 11.17 -9.81 -5.76
CA VAL A 58 9.81 -10.30 -6.02
C VAL A 58 8.87 -9.11 -6.11
N THR A 59 8.21 -8.97 -7.26
CA THR A 59 7.35 -7.82 -7.56
C THR A 59 6.16 -8.16 -8.44
N ARG A 60 5.08 -7.37 -8.34
CA ARG A 60 3.87 -7.49 -9.18
C ARG A 60 3.37 -6.11 -9.58
N LEU A 61 3.01 -5.92 -10.85
CA LEU A 61 2.34 -4.73 -11.37
C LEU A 61 0.85 -5.06 -11.52
N LEU A 62 0.02 -4.49 -10.66
CA LEU A 62 -1.39 -4.86 -10.51
C LEU A 62 -2.32 -3.71 -10.89
N VAL A 63 -3.39 -4.03 -11.60
CA VAL A 63 -4.57 -3.19 -11.79
C VAL A 63 -5.63 -3.69 -10.81
N ILE A 64 -6.10 -2.81 -9.94
CA ILE A 64 -6.94 -3.14 -8.79
C ILE A 64 -8.15 -2.20 -8.75
N PRO A 65 -9.39 -2.69 -8.57
CA PRO A 65 -10.57 -1.84 -8.43
C PRO A 65 -10.40 -0.83 -7.31
N LYS A 66 -10.75 0.43 -7.55
CA LYS A 66 -10.54 1.51 -6.56
C LYS A 66 -11.43 1.36 -5.33
N LEU A 67 -12.60 0.75 -5.49
CA LEU A 67 -13.56 0.50 -4.42
C LEU A 67 -13.32 -0.83 -3.69
N ILE A 68 -12.21 -1.52 -3.96
CA ILE A 68 -11.85 -2.72 -3.21
C ILE A 68 -11.59 -2.34 -1.74
N THR A 69 -12.18 -3.09 -0.81
CA THR A 69 -11.88 -2.97 0.61
C THR A 69 -10.53 -3.60 0.96
N PHE A 70 -9.89 -3.19 2.05
CA PHE A 70 -8.55 -3.67 2.41
C PHE A 70 -8.50 -5.17 2.74
N ASP A 71 -9.57 -5.75 3.27
CA ASP A 71 -9.69 -7.20 3.48
C ASP A 71 -9.74 -7.98 2.15
N LYS A 72 -10.39 -7.43 1.12
CA LYS A 72 -10.39 -7.99 -0.24
C LYS A 72 -9.07 -7.73 -0.97
N LEU A 73 -8.43 -6.59 -0.74
CA LEU A 73 -7.07 -6.33 -1.23
C LEU A 73 -6.06 -7.34 -0.68
N HIS A 74 -6.22 -7.75 0.57
CA HIS A 74 -5.41 -8.83 1.12
C HIS A 74 -5.53 -10.12 0.29
N LEU A 75 -6.74 -10.55 -0.09
CA LEU A 75 -6.93 -11.73 -0.94
C LEU A 75 -6.25 -11.57 -2.32
N VAL A 76 -6.30 -10.36 -2.89
CA VAL A 76 -5.58 -10.03 -4.13
C VAL A 76 -4.07 -10.23 -3.96
N LEU A 77 -3.49 -9.73 -2.86
CA LEU A 77 -2.06 -9.86 -2.59
C LEU A 77 -1.68 -11.33 -2.34
N GLN A 78 -2.49 -12.09 -1.61
CA GLN A 78 -2.28 -13.53 -1.40
C GLN A 78 -2.21 -14.29 -2.73
N ALA A 79 -3.19 -14.07 -3.62
CA ALA A 79 -3.18 -14.71 -4.93
C ALA A 79 -2.02 -14.23 -5.82
N ALA A 80 -1.71 -12.93 -5.81
CA ALA A 80 -0.66 -12.35 -6.65
C ALA A 80 0.74 -12.83 -6.26
N PHE A 81 0.98 -13.04 -4.95
CA PHE A 81 2.24 -13.50 -4.40
C PHE A 81 2.27 -15.01 -4.14
N GLY A 82 1.17 -15.72 -4.39
CA GLY A 82 1.08 -17.17 -4.31
C GLY A 82 1.17 -17.68 -2.88
N TRP A 83 0.43 -17.08 -1.95
CA TRP A 83 0.39 -17.46 -0.54
C TRP A 83 -0.92 -18.12 -0.13
N GLY A 84 -0.87 -18.82 1.00
CA GLY A 84 -1.92 -19.70 1.47
C GLY A 84 -2.95 -19.05 2.38
N ASN A 85 -2.78 -17.77 2.72
CA ASN A 85 -3.61 -17.05 3.69
C ASN A 85 -3.73 -17.77 5.04
N CYS A 86 -2.59 -18.22 5.58
CA CYS A 86 -2.51 -18.99 6.83
C CYS A 86 -2.00 -18.16 8.02
N HIS A 87 -1.67 -16.89 7.80
CA HIS A 87 -1.14 -16.00 8.84
C HIS A 87 -1.90 -14.68 8.93
N ARG A 88 -1.68 -13.95 10.04
CA ARG A 88 -2.20 -12.60 10.22
C ARG A 88 -1.55 -11.63 9.27
N TYR A 89 -2.24 -10.53 9.01
CA TYR A 89 -1.74 -9.44 8.20
C TYR A 89 -2.21 -8.09 8.70
N THR A 90 -1.52 -7.04 8.27
CA THR A 90 -1.88 -5.66 8.57
C THR A 90 -1.65 -4.77 7.36
N PHE A 91 -2.39 -3.67 7.27
CA PHE A 91 -2.07 -2.56 6.38
C PHE A 91 -1.73 -1.33 7.18
N GLU A 92 -0.74 -0.58 6.73
CA GLU A 92 -0.34 0.69 7.33
C GLU A 92 -0.23 1.75 6.24
N ALA A 93 -0.93 2.88 6.43
CA ALA A 93 -0.71 4.07 5.62
C ALA A 93 0.17 5.05 6.40
N THR A 94 1.30 5.40 5.78
CA THR A 94 2.34 6.22 6.40
C THR A 94 2.56 7.49 5.59
N LYS A 95 2.80 8.61 6.26
CA LYS A 95 3.13 9.88 5.65
C LYS A 95 4.40 9.76 4.80
N ILE A 96 4.27 10.13 3.54
CA ILE A 96 5.39 10.38 2.64
C ILE A 96 6.12 11.62 3.16
N LEU A 97 7.36 11.41 3.60
CA LEU A 97 8.19 12.49 4.12
C LEU A 97 8.74 13.34 2.98
N LYS A 98 8.75 14.66 3.18
CA LYS A 98 9.44 15.57 2.27
C LYS A 98 10.96 15.42 2.43
N LYS A 99 11.71 15.74 1.38
CA LYS A 99 13.18 15.72 1.44
C LYS A 99 13.68 16.59 2.62
N GLY A 100 14.44 15.98 3.53
CA GLY A 100 14.97 16.63 4.73
C GLY A 100 14.05 16.55 5.96
N GLU A 101 12.81 16.11 5.81
CA GLU A 101 11.93 15.79 6.94
C GLU A 101 12.39 14.48 7.58
N ARG A 102 12.52 14.48 8.92
CA ARG A 102 12.84 13.28 9.67
C ARG A 102 11.57 12.76 10.34
N PRO A 103 11.36 11.43 10.39
CA PRO A 103 10.33 10.90 11.25
C PRO A 103 10.62 11.32 12.70
N GLY A 104 9.56 11.52 13.51
CA GLY A 104 9.72 11.68 14.95
C GLY A 104 10.54 10.52 15.54
N TRP A 105 11.17 10.75 16.70
CA TRP A 105 12.16 9.85 17.32
C TRP A 105 11.76 8.37 17.36
N THR A 106 10.46 8.07 17.47
CA THR A 106 9.90 6.73 17.58
C THR A 106 9.56 6.05 16.25
N GLY A 107 9.73 6.71 15.09
CA GLY A 107 9.20 6.22 13.80
C GLY A 107 7.68 6.33 13.67
N TYR A 108 6.97 6.41 14.80
CA TYR A 108 5.53 6.66 14.90
C TYR A 108 5.07 7.97 14.26
N GLY A 109 5.95 8.94 14.04
CA GLY A 109 5.59 10.18 13.34
C GLY A 109 5.27 10.02 11.84
N LYS A 110 5.46 8.82 11.27
CA LYS A 110 5.04 8.51 9.90
C LYS A 110 3.68 7.85 9.83
N ARG A 111 3.35 6.92 10.72
CA ARG A 111 2.09 6.18 10.65
C ARG A 111 0.94 7.14 10.87
N ILE A 112 -0.02 7.12 9.95
CA ILE A 112 -1.23 7.95 10.02
C ILE A 112 -2.43 7.04 10.23
N ILE A 113 -2.51 5.95 9.47
CA ILE A 113 -3.61 4.99 9.53
C ILE A 113 -3.03 3.60 9.79
N HIS A 114 -3.55 2.94 10.83
CA HIS A 114 -3.35 1.52 11.08
C HIS A 114 -4.67 0.81 10.78
N MET A 115 -4.62 -0.20 9.91
CA MET A 115 -5.81 -0.91 9.47
C MET A 115 -5.78 -2.32 10.04
N VAL A 116 -6.90 -2.75 10.61
CA VAL A 116 -7.02 -4.05 11.29
C VAL A 116 -8.27 -4.79 10.85
N GLU A 117 -8.25 -6.10 11.04
CA GLU A 117 -9.42 -6.94 10.85
C GLU A 117 -10.52 -6.61 11.88
N HIS A 118 -11.77 -7.02 11.57
CA HIS A 118 -12.90 -6.77 12.44
C HIS A 118 -12.72 -7.32 13.86
N SER A 119 -12.15 -8.52 13.98
CA SER A 119 -11.94 -9.22 15.24
C SER A 119 -10.95 -8.50 16.17
N GLU A 120 -9.99 -7.78 15.60
CA GLU A 120 -8.93 -7.06 16.34
C GLU A 120 -9.31 -5.61 16.63
N TYR A 121 -10.26 -5.04 15.87
CA TYR A 121 -10.64 -3.63 15.96
C TYR A 121 -10.99 -3.17 17.37
N GLU A 122 -11.85 -3.92 18.08
CA GLU A 122 -12.31 -3.55 19.42
C GLU A 122 -11.17 -3.52 20.45
N ASP A 123 -10.22 -4.45 20.34
CA ASP A 123 -9.07 -4.49 21.23
C ASP A 123 -8.15 -3.29 20.96
N PHE A 124 -7.82 -3.01 19.71
CA PHE A 124 -7.01 -1.85 19.34
C PHE A 124 -7.69 -0.52 19.70
N ALA A 125 -9.00 -0.40 19.50
CA ALA A 125 -9.77 0.77 19.87
C ALA A 125 -9.78 1.01 21.40
N ARG A 126 -9.84 -0.07 22.19
CA ARG A 126 -9.85 -0.01 23.66
C ARG A 126 -8.51 0.42 24.24
N TYR A 127 -7.41 -0.16 23.74
CA TYR A 127 -6.07 0.13 24.26
C TYR A 127 -5.48 1.41 23.65
N GLY A 128 -6.12 1.94 22.61
CA GLY A 128 -5.71 3.13 21.89
C GLY A 128 -4.52 2.86 21.00
N ILE A 129 -4.51 3.48 19.82
CA ILE A 129 -3.34 3.48 18.96
C ILE A 129 -2.74 4.89 18.99
N ASN A 130 -1.58 5.00 19.63
CA ASN A 130 -0.95 6.28 19.94
C ASN A 130 -0.68 7.11 18.68
N GLY A 131 -1.57 8.06 18.41
CA GLY A 131 -1.42 9.05 17.34
C GLY A 131 -1.82 8.58 15.94
N TYR A 132 -2.54 7.45 15.83
CA TYR A 132 -3.05 6.94 14.53
C TYR A 132 -4.55 6.93 14.47
N GLU A 133 -5.06 7.11 13.26
CA GLU A 133 -6.38 6.64 12.90
C GLU A 133 -6.39 5.11 12.85
N LEU A 134 -7.46 4.52 13.37
CA LEU A 134 -7.71 3.09 13.27
C LEU A 134 -8.83 2.86 12.26
N TRP A 135 -8.53 2.09 11.22
CA TRP A 135 -9.49 1.75 10.19
C TRP A 135 -9.82 0.26 10.25
N LYS A 136 -11.10 -0.05 10.10
CA LYS A 136 -11.54 -1.43 9.93
C LYS A 136 -11.45 -1.79 8.45
N MET A 137 -10.65 -2.82 8.13
CA MET A 137 -10.28 -3.12 6.74
C MET A 137 -11.47 -3.40 5.81
N SER A 138 -12.56 -3.95 6.35
CA SER A 138 -13.78 -4.27 5.59
C SER A 138 -14.67 -3.06 5.28
N GLU A 139 -14.35 -1.88 5.82
CA GLU A 139 -15.18 -0.67 5.72
C GLU A 139 -14.49 0.47 4.95
N HIS A 140 -13.21 0.29 4.60
CA HIS A 140 -12.41 1.29 3.89
C HIS A 140 -11.80 0.69 2.64
N THR A 141 -11.62 1.54 1.64
CA THR A 141 -11.21 1.19 0.28
C THR A 141 -9.94 1.92 -0.14
N LEU A 142 -9.37 1.53 -1.29
CA LEU A 142 -8.27 2.29 -1.90
C LEU A 142 -8.69 3.73 -2.24
N ALA A 143 -9.91 3.95 -2.71
CA ALA A 143 -10.41 5.27 -3.05
C ALA A 143 -10.41 6.23 -1.85
N ASP A 144 -10.69 5.73 -0.64
CA ASP A 144 -10.65 6.52 0.60
C ASP A 144 -9.28 7.12 0.89
N ILE A 145 -8.20 6.55 0.34
CA ILE A 145 -6.85 7.12 0.40
C ILE A 145 -6.53 7.95 -0.84
N TYR A 146 -6.69 7.36 -2.03
CA TYR A 146 -6.11 7.91 -3.25
C TYR A 146 -6.98 8.97 -3.94
N GLU A 147 -8.28 9.03 -3.65
CA GLU A 147 -9.18 10.10 -4.10
C GLU A 147 -9.44 11.18 -3.03
N SER A 148 -9.14 10.88 -1.76
CA SER A 148 -9.29 11.81 -0.65
C SER A 148 -8.42 13.07 -0.80
N GLU A 149 -9.02 14.26 -0.67
CA GLU A 149 -8.25 15.52 -0.66
C GLU A 149 -7.25 15.59 0.50
N GLU A 150 -7.53 14.90 1.59
CA GLU A 150 -6.69 14.86 2.78
C GLU A 150 -5.46 13.97 2.57
N TYR A 151 -5.62 12.79 1.97
CA TYR A 151 -4.59 11.76 1.92
C TYR A 151 -3.90 11.63 0.56
N ARG A 152 -4.57 12.00 -0.55
CA ARG A 152 -4.03 11.79 -1.91
C ARG A 152 -2.65 12.40 -2.07
N ASN A 153 -1.71 11.61 -2.58
CA ASN A 153 -0.29 11.97 -2.76
C ASN A 153 0.48 12.29 -1.46
N ARG A 154 -0.06 11.96 -0.29
CA ARG A 154 0.59 12.19 1.01
C ARG A 154 0.94 10.93 1.75
N LEU A 155 0.32 9.80 1.42
CA LEU A 155 0.52 8.53 2.11
C LEU A 155 1.16 7.48 1.19
N SER A 156 2.07 6.69 1.77
CA SER A 156 2.56 5.41 1.25
C SER A 156 1.81 4.28 1.95
N LEU A 157 1.51 3.22 1.21
CA LEU A 157 0.76 2.07 1.70
C LEU A 157 1.68 0.86 1.82
N GLN A 158 1.66 0.21 2.99
CA GLN A 158 2.40 -1.01 3.28
C GLN A 158 1.43 -2.12 3.66
N TYR A 159 1.69 -3.32 3.17
CA TYR A 159 1.03 -4.55 3.58
C TYR A 159 2.05 -5.48 4.22
N THR A 160 1.81 -5.93 5.45
CA THR A 160 2.67 -6.89 6.13
C THR A 160 1.88 -8.19 6.32
N TYR A 161 2.42 -9.30 5.84
CA TYR A 161 1.88 -10.64 6.00
C TYR A 161 2.80 -11.48 6.87
N ASP A 162 2.20 -12.34 7.69
CA ASP A 162 2.86 -13.17 8.68
C ASP A 162 3.63 -12.36 9.73
N THR A 163 3.04 -12.19 10.91
CA THR A 163 3.69 -11.47 12.02
C THR A 163 4.93 -12.20 12.58
N GLY A 164 5.14 -13.47 12.22
CA GLY A 164 6.35 -14.23 12.55
C GLY A 164 7.49 -13.92 11.59
N ASP A 165 7.26 -14.14 10.29
CA ASP A 165 8.29 -13.94 9.24
C ASP A 165 8.41 -12.49 8.75
N ASN A 166 7.39 -11.67 9.00
CA ASN A 166 7.30 -10.23 8.73
C ASN A 166 7.48 -9.87 7.24
N TRP A 167 6.74 -10.53 6.35
CA TRP A 167 6.80 -10.27 4.92
C TRP A 167 6.15 -8.93 4.56
N MET A 168 7.00 -7.91 4.39
CA MET A 168 6.58 -6.58 3.95
C MET A 168 6.35 -6.49 2.44
N HIS A 169 5.31 -5.77 2.05
CA HIS A 169 5.06 -5.29 0.70
C HIS A 169 4.89 -3.79 0.72
N GLU A 170 5.61 -3.12 -0.17
CA GLU A 170 5.39 -1.72 -0.48
C GLU A 170 4.44 -1.62 -1.68
N LEU A 171 3.31 -0.95 -1.51
CA LEU A 171 2.34 -0.68 -2.57
C LEU A 171 2.58 0.74 -3.12
N ILE A 172 3.26 0.81 -4.26
CA ILE A 172 3.58 2.06 -4.94
C ILE A 172 2.46 2.39 -5.93
N PHE A 173 1.68 3.43 -5.61
CA PHE A 173 0.62 3.93 -6.49
C PHE A 173 1.20 4.59 -7.74
N LEU A 174 0.80 4.11 -8.92
CA LEU A 174 1.25 4.62 -10.22
C LEU A 174 0.20 5.51 -10.90
N GLY A 175 -1.05 5.52 -10.41
CA GLY A 175 -2.14 6.33 -10.94
C GLY A 175 -3.41 5.52 -11.23
N SER A 176 -4.41 6.19 -11.78
CA SER A 176 -5.63 5.57 -12.27
C SER A 176 -5.39 4.80 -13.57
N ALA A 177 -6.01 3.63 -13.69
CA ALA A 177 -6.01 2.87 -14.93
C ALA A 177 -6.97 3.55 -15.93
N PRO A 178 -6.63 3.67 -17.23
CA PRO A 178 -7.58 4.15 -18.21
C PRO A 178 -8.85 3.26 -18.23
N PRO A 179 -10.06 3.82 -18.34
CA PRO A 179 -11.30 3.01 -18.41
C PRO A 179 -11.31 2.01 -19.58
N THR A 180 -10.54 2.32 -20.63
CA THR A 180 -10.39 1.48 -21.82
C THR A 180 -9.32 0.41 -21.68
N LEU A 181 -8.60 0.33 -20.55
CA LEU A 181 -7.47 -0.59 -20.39
C LEU A 181 -7.88 -2.03 -20.67
N ASN A 182 -8.90 -2.55 -19.98
CA ASN A 182 -9.34 -3.94 -20.14
C ASN A 182 -9.71 -4.27 -21.59
N ALA A 183 -10.46 -3.38 -22.25
CA ALA A 183 -10.82 -3.53 -23.65
C ALA A 183 -9.58 -3.48 -24.58
N ALA A 184 -8.58 -2.66 -24.27
CA ALA A 184 -7.36 -2.52 -25.07
C ALA A 184 -6.43 -3.74 -25.00
N ILE A 185 -6.58 -4.59 -23.98
CA ILE A 185 -5.79 -5.81 -23.79
C ILE A 185 -6.65 -7.08 -23.72
N ASP A 186 -7.86 -7.04 -24.27
CA ASP A 186 -8.81 -8.16 -24.39
C ASP A 186 -9.12 -8.90 -23.07
N ILE A 187 -9.24 -8.15 -21.97
CA ILE A 187 -9.61 -8.70 -20.66
C ILE A 187 -11.13 -8.66 -20.50
N PRO A 188 -11.79 -9.80 -20.20
CA PRO A 188 -13.23 -9.82 -19.95
C PRO A 188 -13.63 -8.93 -18.76
N GLU A 189 -14.78 -8.26 -18.84
CA GLU A 189 -15.30 -7.39 -17.78
C GLU A 189 -15.54 -8.10 -16.43
N THR A 190 -15.64 -9.44 -16.45
CA THR A 190 -15.74 -10.28 -15.26
C THR A 190 -14.43 -10.35 -14.47
N ILE A 191 -13.29 -10.09 -15.10
CA ILE A 191 -11.99 -10.04 -14.45
C ILE A 191 -11.79 -8.62 -13.90
N LYS A 192 -11.78 -8.52 -12.57
CA LYS A 192 -11.69 -7.23 -11.87
C LYS A 192 -10.26 -6.83 -11.52
N VAL A 193 -9.36 -7.80 -11.38
CA VAL A 193 -7.97 -7.58 -10.97
C VAL A 193 -7.05 -8.24 -11.98
N VAL A 194 -6.01 -7.52 -12.39
CA VAL A 194 -5.10 -7.96 -13.45
C VAL A 194 -3.67 -7.69 -13.04
N CYS A 195 -2.80 -8.68 -13.23
CA CYS A 195 -1.36 -8.52 -13.23
C CYS A 195 -0.87 -8.22 -14.64
N LEU A 196 -0.21 -7.07 -14.81
CA LEU A 196 0.39 -6.61 -16.07
C LEU A 196 1.88 -6.95 -16.18
N GLY A 197 2.52 -7.35 -15.09
CA GLY A 197 3.95 -7.59 -15.05
C GLY A 197 4.47 -7.93 -13.65
N GLY A 198 5.75 -8.24 -13.55
CA GLY A 198 6.37 -8.61 -12.28
C GLY A 198 7.66 -9.39 -12.48
N GLN A 199 8.17 -9.93 -11.39
CA GLN A 199 9.30 -10.88 -11.38
C GLN A 199 9.40 -11.62 -10.07
N GLY A 200 10.17 -12.72 -10.07
CA GLY A 200 10.53 -13.46 -8.88
C GLY A 200 9.46 -14.46 -8.43
N HIS A 201 9.95 -15.62 -8.01
CA HIS A 201 9.16 -16.70 -7.46
C HIS A 201 8.41 -16.25 -6.20
N PRO A 202 7.15 -16.67 -5.98
CA PRO A 202 6.50 -16.64 -4.67
C PRO A 202 7.45 -17.04 -3.54
N VAL A 203 7.57 -16.21 -2.51
CA VAL A 203 8.38 -16.56 -1.34
C VAL A 203 7.71 -17.72 -0.61
N ALA A 204 8.50 -18.68 -0.15
CA ALA A 204 7.98 -19.86 0.56
C ALA A 204 7.31 -19.46 1.89
N GLU A 205 6.11 -19.98 2.13
CA GLU A 205 5.43 -19.89 3.44
C GLU A 205 6.29 -20.55 4.54
N ASP A 206 6.26 -19.98 5.74
CA ASP A 206 6.96 -20.46 6.95
C ASP A 206 8.48 -20.69 6.77
N CYS A 207 9.13 -20.01 5.82
CA CYS A 207 10.54 -20.27 5.56
C CYS A 207 11.50 -19.60 6.57
N GLY A 208 10.99 -18.73 7.45
CA GLY A 208 11.74 -18.05 8.51
C GLY A 208 12.19 -16.64 8.09
N GLY A 209 11.31 -15.91 7.42
CA GLY A 209 11.54 -14.53 6.97
C GLY A 209 12.61 -14.44 5.88
N ALA A 210 13.08 -13.22 5.59
CA ALA A 210 14.01 -12.97 4.50
C ALA A 210 15.28 -13.83 4.57
N GLY A 211 15.86 -13.99 5.76
CA GLY A 211 17.04 -14.85 5.96
C GLY A 211 16.75 -16.33 5.67
N GLY A 212 15.56 -16.80 6.02
CA GLY A 212 15.06 -18.14 5.71
C GLY A 212 14.91 -18.38 4.21
N TRP A 213 14.35 -17.39 3.49
CA TRP A 213 14.22 -17.43 2.04
C TRP A 213 15.58 -17.47 1.33
N GLU A 214 16.53 -16.62 1.73
CA GLU A 214 17.88 -16.62 1.18
C GLU A 214 18.59 -17.96 1.45
N ARG A 215 18.44 -18.52 2.65
CA ARG A 215 18.95 -19.85 3.00
C ARG A 215 18.37 -20.91 2.09
N LEU A 216 17.06 -20.88 1.84
CA LEU A 216 16.37 -21.84 0.98
C LEU A 216 16.89 -21.79 -0.47
N LYS A 217 16.97 -20.59 -1.05
CA LYS A 217 17.56 -20.38 -2.40
C LYS A 217 18.98 -20.92 -2.49
N ALA A 218 19.80 -20.68 -1.46
CA ALA A 218 21.17 -21.17 -1.40
C ALA A 218 21.23 -22.70 -1.39
N GLN A 219 20.33 -23.38 -0.66
CA GLN A 219 20.29 -24.85 -0.67
C GLN A 219 19.93 -25.42 -2.05
N PHE A 220 18.95 -24.84 -2.73
CA PHE A 220 18.58 -25.27 -4.09
C PHE A 220 19.67 -25.00 -5.14
N SER A 221 20.49 -23.97 -4.93
CA SER A 221 21.62 -23.65 -5.81
C SER A 221 22.86 -24.52 -5.55
N ALA A 222 23.01 -25.06 -4.33
CA ALA A 222 24.16 -25.88 -3.96
C ALA A 222 24.03 -27.33 -4.45
N LYS A 223 25.13 -27.86 -5.03
CA LYS A 223 25.24 -29.25 -5.53
C LYS A 223 24.82 -30.27 -4.47
N ASP A 224 25.33 -30.10 -3.25
CA ASP A 224 25.06 -30.97 -2.09
C ASP A 224 24.28 -30.23 -1.00
N GLY A 225 23.40 -29.29 -1.39
CA GLY A 225 22.59 -28.53 -0.44
C GLY A 225 21.61 -29.42 0.33
N ASP A 226 21.24 -28.98 1.54
CA ASP A 226 20.46 -29.73 2.54
C ASP A 226 19.22 -30.41 1.94
N ALA A 227 19.23 -31.74 1.92
CA ALA A 227 18.14 -32.54 1.39
C ALA A 227 16.86 -32.44 2.22
N GLY A 228 16.99 -32.29 3.55
CA GLY A 228 15.85 -32.14 4.45
C GLY A 228 15.11 -30.83 4.20
N LEU A 229 15.84 -29.71 4.07
CA LEU A 229 15.21 -28.43 3.77
C LEU A 229 14.57 -28.40 2.37
N LYS A 230 15.22 -29.01 1.38
CA LYS A 230 14.64 -29.15 0.03
C LYS A 230 13.37 -30.01 0.04
N ASP A 231 13.35 -31.07 0.83
CA ASP A 231 12.20 -31.95 0.96
C ASP A 231 11.04 -31.28 1.70
N TRP A 232 11.32 -30.54 2.77
CA TRP A 232 10.33 -29.69 3.44
C TRP A 232 9.68 -28.73 2.45
N TYR A 233 10.47 -27.99 1.65
CA TYR A 233 9.90 -27.07 0.67
C TYR A 233 9.01 -27.78 -0.35
N LYS A 234 9.41 -28.96 -0.83
CA LYS A 234 8.65 -29.69 -1.86
C LYS A 234 7.38 -30.37 -1.33
N LYS A 235 7.34 -30.73 -0.06
CA LYS A 235 6.32 -31.64 0.48
C LYS A 235 5.42 -31.00 1.52
N GLU A 236 5.92 -29.98 2.22
CA GLU A 236 5.29 -29.46 3.44
C GLU A 236 5.03 -27.95 3.36
N CYS A 237 5.85 -27.18 2.65
CA CYS A 237 5.64 -25.74 2.51
C CYS A 237 4.27 -25.46 1.87
N ALA A 238 3.46 -24.62 2.53
CA ALA A 238 2.03 -24.47 2.21
C ALA A 238 1.77 -23.98 0.78
N ASN A 239 2.68 -23.21 0.20
CA ASN A 239 2.57 -22.69 -1.17
C ASN A 239 3.49 -23.37 -2.19
N THR A 240 3.91 -24.62 -1.93
CA THR A 240 4.74 -25.38 -2.85
C THR A 240 3.96 -25.91 -4.06
N ASP A 241 4.63 -25.95 -5.23
CA ASP A 241 4.13 -26.67 -6.41
C ASP A 241 4.68 -28.11 -6.49
N GLY A 242 5.36 -28.57 -5.44
CA GLY A 242 6.00 -29.89 -5.35
C GLY A 242 7.30 -30.02 -6.14
N LYS A 243 7.78 -28.95 -6.80
CA LYS A 243 8.95 -28.98 -7.67
C LYS A 243 10.16 -28.34 -7.00
N ALA A 244 11.28 -28.40 -7.72
CA ALA A 244 12.47 -27.66 -7.31
C ALA A 244 12.21 -26.15 -7.36
N LEU A 245 12.85 -25.42 -6.45
CA LEU A 245 12.81 -23.97 -6.42
C LEU A 245 13.74 -23.40 -7.50
N ASP A 246 13.17 -22.60 -8.41
CA ASP A 246 13.91 -21.63 -9.21
C ASP A 246 13.44 -20.23 -8.77
N PRO A 247 14.28 -19.44 -8.09
CA PRO A 247 13.87 -18.15 -7.53
C PRO A 247 13.50 -17.11 -8.60
N TYR A 248 13.90 -17.33 -9.86
CA TYR A 248 13.55 -16.48 -10.99
C TYR A 248 12.28 -16.91 -11.71
N LYS A 249 11.83 -18.15 -11.51
CA LYS A 249 10.63 -18.68 -12.15
C LYS A 249 9.39 -18.00 -11.57
N TRP A 250 8.64 -17.36 -12.45
CA TRP A 250 7.29 -16.85 -12.17
C TRP A 250 6.50 -16.83 -13.49
N SER A 251 5.18 -16.71 -13.40
CA SER A 251 4.31 -16.68 -14.59
C SER A 251 3.19 -15.68 -14.41
N ILE A 252 3.16 -14.65 -15.26
CA ILE A 252 2.06 -13.69 -15.33
C ILE A 252 0.71 -14.39 -15.60
N VAL A 253 0.72 -15.43 -16.45
CA VAL A 253 -0.48 -16.23 -16.74
C VAL A 253 -0.93 -16.99 -15.49
N GLY A 254 0.00 -17.58 -14.75
CA GLY A 254 -0.30 -18.26 -13.49
C GLY A 254 -0.88 -17.32 -12.45
N VAL A 255 -0.28 -16.13 -12.29
CA VAL A 255 -0.77 -15.08 -11.40
C VAL A 255 -2.18 -14.63 -11.80
N ASN A 256 -2.41 -14.33 -13.08
CA ASN A 256 -3.74 -13.92 -13.56
C ASN A 256 -4.78 -15.04 -13.44
N THR A 257 -4.38 -16.30 -13.57
CA THR A 257 -5.27 -17.44 -13.31
C THR A 257 -5.70 -17.45 -11.84
N ALA A 258 -4.76 -17.27 -10.90
CA ALA A 258 -5.08 -17.19 -9.47
C ALA A 258 -5.98 -16.00 -9.15
N LEU A 259 -5.69 -14.82 -9.73
CA LEU A 259 -6.50 -13.60 -9.54
C LEU A 259 -7.93 -13.76 -10.05
N ALA A 260 -8.14 -14.48 -11.16
CA ALA A 260 -9.47 -14.71 -11.75
C ALA A 260 -10.39 -15.57 -10.87
N HIS A 261 -9.84 -16.31 -9.90
CA HIS A 261 -10.60 -17.18 -9.00
C HIS A 261 -10.98 -16.53 -7.67
N ILE A 262 -10.61 -15.26 -7.44
CA ILE A 262 -10.94 -14.56 -6.19
C ILE A 262 -12.37 -14.02 -6.24
N GLU A 263 -13.15 -14.33 -5.21
CA GLU A 263 -14.48 -13.76 -5.01
C GLU A 263 -14.41 -12.42 -4.26
N LEU A 264 -14.43 -11.33 -5.02
CA LEU A 264 -14.33 -9.98 -4.46
C LEU A 264 -15.68 -9.41 -4.00
N GLY A 265 -16.79 -9.84 -4.58
CA GLY A 265 -18.14 -9.36 -4.20
C GLY A 265 -18.33 -7.84 -4.38
N LEU A 266 -17.68 -7.27 -5.39
CA LEU A 266 -17.70 -5.84 -5.74
C LEU A 266 -18.90 -5.48 -6.61
#